data_AF-A0A7C6RKD1-F1
#
_entry.id   AF-A0A7C6RKD1-F1
#
_cell.length_a   1.000
_cell.length_b   1.000
_cell.length_c   1.000
_cell.angle_alpha   90.00
_cell.angle_beta   90.00
_cell.angle_gamma   90.00
#
_symmetry.space_group_name_H-M   'P 1'
#
loop_
_entity.id
_entity.type
_entity.pdbx_description
1 polymer ?
#
loop_
_entity_poly.entity_id
_entity_poly.type
_entity_poly.pdbx_seq_one_letter_code
_entity_poly.pdbx_strand_id
1 'polypeptide(L)' 'MAKALDLDLRRRLVAAVEAGASCRSVAARFDVSESAVIKLMRRYRATGSLAPGKLGGHRRPILEAERDWLLKR' A
#
# COMPACT_ATOMS: atom_id res chain seq x y z
N MET A 1 1.40 -11.79 -8.73
CA MET A 1 2.10 -10.75 -7.93
C MET A 1 1.15 -9.59 -7.72
N ALA A 2 0.98 -9.08 -6.50
CA ALA A 2 0.20 -7.86 -6.27
C ALA A 2 1.02 -6.63 -6.71
N LYS A 3 0.45 -5.79 -7.58
CA LYS A 3 1.07 -4.53 -8.04
C LYS A 3 0.41 -3.36 -7.32
N ALA A 4 1.18 -2.35 -6.93
CA ALA A 4 0.62 -1.10 -6.45
C ALA A 4 -0.14 -0.39 -7.57
N LEU A 5 -1.16 0.41 -7.18
CA LEU A 5 -1.74 1.40 -8.07
C LEU A 5 -0.65 2.31 -8.64
N ASP A 6 -0.81 2.66 -9.91
CA ASP A 6 0.09 3.56 -10.61
C ASP A 6 0.21 4.92 -9.88
N LEU A 7 1.38 5.55 -10.00
CA LEU A 7 1.66 6.81 -9.31
C LEU A 7 0.71 7.93 -9.75
N ASP A 8 0.37 7.98 -11.04
CA ASP A 8 -0.55 8.98 -11.57
C ASP A 8 -1.97 8.76 -11.03
N LEU A 9 -2.42 7.51 -10.98
CA LEU A 9 -3.71 7.17 -10.39
C LEU A 9 -3.74 7.57 -8.91
N ARG A 10 -2.70 7.27 -8.14
CA ARG A 10 -2.59 7.69 -6.74
C ARG A 10 -2.65 9.21 -6.58
N ARG A 11 -1.97 9.96 -7.45
CA ARG A 11 -1.99 11.43 -7.45
C ARG A 11 -3.41 11.96 -7.68
N ARG A 12 -4.12 11.42 -8.67
CA ARG A 12 -5.50 11.82 -8.99
C ARG A 12 -6.47 11.49 -7.87
N LEU A 13 -6.34 10.32 -7.25
CA LEU A 13 -7.15 9.91 -6.09
C LEU A 13 -6.95 10.86 -4.91
N VAL A 14 -5.69 11.16 -4.56
CA VAL A 14 -5.37 12.05 -3.43
C VAL A 14 -5.87 13.46 -3.69
N ALA A 15 -5.60 14.02 -4.88
CA ALA A 15 -6.05 15.35 -5.25
C ALA A 15 -7.59 15.49 -5.17
N ALA A 16 -8.33 14.47 -5.61
CA ALA A 16 -9.79 14.49 -5.54
C ALA A 16 -10.31 14.49 -4.09
N VAL A 17 -9.67 13.71 -3.20
CA VAL A 17 -10.05 13.69 -1.77
C VAL A 17 -9.65 14.99 -1.06
N GLU A 18 -8.47 15.55 -1.36
CA GLU A 18 -8.04 16.85 -0.82
C GLU A 18 -8.94 17.99 -1.29
N ALA A 19 -9.52 17.90 -2.50
CA ALA A 19 -10.54 18.82 -3.00
C ALA A 19 -11.92 18.66 -2.33
N GLY A 20 -12.05 17.78 -1.32
CA GLY A 20 -13.26 17.62 -0.51
C GLY A 20 -14.17 16.46 -0.91
N ALA A 21 -13.82 15.66 -1.92
CA ALA A 21 -14.60 14.49 -2.28
C ALA A 21 -14.47 13.37 -1.23
N SER A 22 -15.54 12.60 -1.01
CA SER A 22 -15.49 11.44 -0.12
C SER A 22 -14.70 10.29 -0.75
N CYS A 23 -14.09 9.43 0.08
CA CYS A 23 -13.37 8.25 -0.42
C CYS A 23 -14.27 7.35 -1.27
N ARG A 24 -15.56 7.23 -0.90
CA ARG A 24 -16.57 6.47 -1.66
C ARG A 24 -16.81 7.05 -3.05
N SER A 25 -17.02 8.37 -3.16
CA SER A 25 -17.31 8.98 -4.47
C SER A 25 -16.10 8.92 -5.39
N VAL A 26 -14.90 9.12 -4.84
CA VAL A 26 -13.64 8.96 -5.59
C VAL A 26 -13.46 7.50 -6.04
N ALA A 27 -13.72 6.53 -5.17
CA ALA A 27 -13.62 5.12 -5.52
C ALA A 27 -14.54 4.75 -6.69
N ALA A 28 -15.80 5.17 -6.64
CA ALA A 28 -16.75 4.97 -7.72
C ALA A 28 -16.32 5.68 -9.03
N ARG A 29 -15.78 6.90 -8.94
CA ARG A 29 -15.32 7.68 -10.11
C ARG A 29 -14.14 7.03 -10.84
N PHE A 30 -13.23 6.40 -10.10
CA PHE A 30 -11.99 5.83 -10.64
C PHE A 30 -12.03 4.30 -10.80
N ASP A 31 -13.19 3.68 -10.58
CA ASP A 31 -13.39 2.23 -10.63
C ASP A 31 -12.36 1.46 -9.77
N VAL A 32 -12.16 1.93 -8.54
CA VAL A 32 -11.29 1.29 -7.55
C VAL A 32 -12.08 0.96 -6.29
N SER A 33 -11.58 0.03 -5.48
CA SER A 33 -12.24 -0.27 -4.21
C SER A 33 -12.11 0.90 -3.23
N GLU A 34 -13.18 1.19 -2.47
CA GLU A 34 -13.19 2.24 -1.44
C GLU A 34 -12.06 2.04 -0.42
N SER A 35 -11.79 0.78 -0.05
CA SER A 35 -10.70 0.45 0.86
C SER A 35 -9.30 0.82 0.32
N ALA A 36 -9.08 0.77 -1.00
CA ALA A 36 -7.81 1.18 -1.60
C ALA A 36 -7.60 2.70 -1.44
N VAL A 37 -8.65 3.49 -1.67
CA VAL A 37 -8.62 4.95 -1.49
C VAL A 37 -8.38 5.31 -0.02
N ILE A 38 -9.09 4.65 0.92
CA ILE A 38 -8.91 4.87 2.35
C ILE A 38 -7.47 4.56 2.80
N LYS A 39 -6.90 3.42 2.37
CA LYS A 39 -5.53 3.03 2.72
C LYS A 39 -4.49 3.97 2.10
N LEU A 40 -4.73 4.42 0.87
CA LEU A 40 -3.89 5.41 0.21
C LEU A 40 -3.87 6.73 0.98
N MET A 41 -5.04 7.28 1.30
CA MET A 41 -5.17 8.53 2.05
C MET A 41 -4.57 8.45 3.44
N ARG A 42 -4.77 7.33 4.16
CA ARG A 42 -4.13 7.09 5.46
C ARG A 42 -2.60 7.19 5.34
N ARG A 43 -2.02 6.53 4.34
CA ARG A 43 -0.57 6.55 4.13
C ARG A 43 -0.07 7.93 3.71
N TYR A 44 -0.77 8.59 2.80
CA TYR A 44 -0.41 9.93 2.34
C TYR A 44 -0.43 10.93 3.50
N ARG A 45 -1.45 10.92 4.37
CA ARG A 45 -1.48 11.75 5.58
C ARG A 45 -0.36 11.45 6.57
N ALA A 46 0.05 10.18 6.68
CA ALA A 46 1.11 9.77 7.60
C ALA A 46 2.52 10.09 7.08
N THR A 47 2.73 10.19 5.76
CA THR A 47 4.08 10.23 5.16
C THR A 47 4.31 11.36 4.16
N GLY A 48 3.26 12.04 3.70
CA GLY A 48 3.29 12.98 2.58
C GLY A 48 3.59 12.34 1.21
N SER A 49 3.82 11.03 1.14
CA SER A 49 4.35 10.37 -0.06
C SER A 49 3.29 9.58 -0.84
N LEU A 50 3.25 9.83 -2.16
CA LEU A 50 2.45 9.07 -3.12
C LEU A 50 3.16 7.79 -3.59
N ALA A 51 4.49 7.72 -3.50
CA ALA A 51 5.26 6.55 -3.96
C ALA A 51 4.89 5.32 -3.14
N PRO A 52 4.64 4.13 -3.68
CA PRO A 52 4.32 2.93 -2.91
C PRO A 52 5.40 2.58 -1.87
N GLY A 53 5.01 1.88 -0.82
CA GLY A 53 5.98 1.28 0.11
C GLY A 53 6.73 0.14 -0.58
N LYS A 54 7.77 -0.38 0.08
CA LYS A 54 8.48 -1.57 -0.40
C LYS A 54 7.49 -2.74 -0.52
N LEU A 55 7.32 -3.23 -1.75
CA LEU A 55 6.52 -4.40 -2.05
C LEU A 55 7.42 -5.62 -2.18
N GLY A 56 7.09 -6.67 -1.44
CA GLY A 56 7.87 -7.90 -1.45
C GLY A 56 9.28 -7.76 -0.84
N GLY A 57 10.08 -8.78 -1.10
CA GLY A 57 11.41 -8.96 -0.51
C GLY A 57 11.44 -10.10 0.49
N HIS A 58 12.58 -10.78 0.54
CA HIS A 58 12.84 -11.82 1.51
C HIS A 58 13.22 -11.18 2.85
N ARG A 59 12.44 -11.47 3.90
CA ARG A 59 12.84 -11.16 5.27
C ARG A 59 13.75 -12.30 5.73
N ARG A 60 14.95 -11.97 6.22
CA ARG A 60 15.84 -12.98 6.82
C ARG A 60 15.08 -13.76 7.89
N PRO A 61 15.12 -15.10 7.88
CA PRO A 61 14.56 -15.92 8.94
C PRO A 61 15.17 -15.50 10.27
N ILE A 62 14.31 -15.33 11.28
CA ILE A 62 14.77 -14.92 12.62
C ILE A 62 15.67 -16.00 13.22
N LEU A 63 15.36 -17.26 12.91
CA LEU A 63 16.06 -18.45 13.41
C LEU A 63 17.10 -18.99 12.43
N GLU A 64 17.67 -18.14 11.58
CA GLU A 64 18.72 -18.57 10.64
C GLU A 64 19.93 -19.14 11.40
N ALA A 65 20.22 -18.62 12.60
CA ALA A 65 21.32 -19.08 13.44
C ALA A 65 21.10 -20.50 13.99
N GLU A 66 19.84 -20.87 14.27
CA GLU A 66 19.45 -22.17 14.81
C GLU A 66 19.04 -23.18 13.72
N ARG A 67 19.22 -22.83 12.44
CA ARG A 67 18.77 -23.62 11.28
C ARG A 67 19.22 -25.08 11.34
N ASP A 68 20.49 -25.32 11.67
CA ASP A 68 21.05 -26.67 11.71
C ASP A 68 20.54 -27.50 12.88
N TRP A 69 20.15 -26.86 13.99
CA TRP A 69 19.48 -27.55 15.09
C TRP A 69 18.05 -27.95 14.71
N LEU A 70 17.31 -27.05 14.05
CA LEU A 70 15.94 -27.32 13.60
C LEU A 70 15.85 -28.45 12.56
N LEU A 71 16.82 -28.56 11.67
CA LEU A 71 16.80 -29.56 10.58
C LEU A 71 17.23 -30.97 11.02
N LYS A 72 17.81 -31.12 12.22
CA LYS A 72 18.23 -32.42 12.77
C LYS A 72 17.14 -33.10 13.61
N ARG A 73 15.96 -32.49 13.72
CA ARG A 73 14.79 -32.97 14.48
C ARG A 73 13.71 -33.46 13.55
#